data_AF-A0A848RSU9-F1
#
_entry.id   AF-A0A848RSU9-F1
#
_cell.length_a   1.000
_cell.length_b   1.000
_cell.length_c   1.000
_cell.angle_alpha   90.00
_cell.angle_beta   90.00
_cell.angle_gamma   90.00
#
_symmetry.space_group_name_H-M   'P 1'
#
loop_
_entity.id
_entity.type
_entity.pdbx_description
1 polymer ?
#
loop_
_entity_poly.entity_id
_entity_poly.type
_entity_poly.pdbx_seq_one_letter_code
_entity_poly.pdbx_strand_id
1 'polypeptide(L)'
;MSTKATNEYIAAVARRVPQRKRNDVEAELRALIADEIDARLEAGEPEAEAERAVLRELGEPGVLAERYSPGSRVLLSRHVFRAWARTCGWSCAIVLPIVYAVLVVVRTVSGDNPGAIVFLPLGTTITVAMYLLVAITALFAVVDRHDARLGSGLGDDRPGDLTGRERP
;
A
#
# COMPACT_ATOMS: atom_id res chain seq x y z
N MET A 1 -19.65 -7.91 -29.87
CA MET A 1 -19.23 -9.29 -29.47
C MET A 1 -17.81 -9.16 -28.89
N SER A 2 -17.59 -9.33 -27.58
CA SER A 2 -16.25 -9.02 -27.01
C SER A 2 -15.18 -10.02 -27.47
N THR A 3 -14.17 -9.50 -28.14
CA THR A 3 -13.00 -10.20 -28.65
C THR A 3 -12.04 -10.64 -27.54
N LYS A 4 -11.11 -11.54 -27.87
CA LYS A 4 -10.17 -12.13 -26.91
C LYS A 4 -9.29 -11.09 -26.21
N ALA A 5 -8.84 -10.06 -26.92
CA ALA A 5 -7.97 -9.02 -26.39
C ALA A 5 -8.69 -8.15 -25.34
N THR A 6 -9.91 -7.71 -25.64
CA THR A 6 -10.79 -7.03 -24.68
C THR A 6 -11.01 -7.85 -23.40
N ASN A 7 -11.30 -9.15 -23.51
CA ASN A 7 -11.50 -10.01 -22.34
C ASN A 7 -10.23 -10.17 -21.48
N GLU A 8 -9.07 -10.32 -22.12
CA GLU A 8 -7.78 -10.42 -21.41
C GLU A 8 -7.42 -9.12 -20.69
N TYR A 9 -7.71 -7.97 -21.32
CA TYR A 9 -7.55 -6.66 -20.73
C TYR A 9 -8.45 -6.47 -19.50
N ILE A 10 -9.75 -6.74 -19.63
CA ILE A 10 -10.71 -6.66 -18.52
C ILE A 10 -10.27 -7.56 -17.36
N ALA A 11 -9.88 -8.80 -17.65
CA ALA A 11 -9.38 -9.73 -16.63
C ALA A 11 -8.09 -9.22 -15.96
N ALA A 12 -7.21 -8.55 -16.70
CA ALA A 12 -5.99 -7.95 -16.14
C ALA A 12 -6.29 -6.79 -15.18
N VAL A 13 -7.31 -5.97 -15.48
CA VAL A 13 -7.78 -4.91 -14.57
C VAL A 13 -8.45 -5.52 -13.34
N ALA A 14 -9.39 -6.45 -13.53
CA ALA A 14 -10.17 -7.06 -12.45
C ALA A 14 -9.30 -7.84 -11.44
N ARG A 15 -8.22 -8.50 -11.89
CA ARG A 15 -7.26 -9.17 -10.98
C ARG A 15 -6.62 -8.22 -9.97
N ARG A 16 -6.52 -6.93 -10.29
CA ARG A 16 -5.91 -5.88 -9.46
C ARG A 16 -6.92 -5.15 -8.56
N VAL A 17 -8.22 -5.40 -8.73
CA VAL A 17 -9.32 -4.81 -7.97
C VAL A 17 -9.75 -5.74 -6.80
N PRO A 18 -10.21 -5.20 -5.65
CA PRO A 18 -10.70 -6.02 -4.53
C PRO A 18 -11.82 -6.98 -4.95
N GLN A 19 -11.80 -8.23 -4.45
CA GLN A 19 -12.73 -9.30 -4.83
C GLN A 19 -14.20 -8.86 -4.89
N ARG A 20 -14.65 -8.08 -3.91
CA ARG A 20 -16.04 -7.60 -3.80
C ARG A 20 -16.49 -6.69 -4.95
N LYS A 21 -15.56 -6.02 -5.64
CA LYS A 21 -15.85 -5.07 -6.73
C LYS A 21 -15.49 -5.61 -8.11
N ARG A 22 -14.92 -6.82 -8.20
CA ARG A 22 -14.43 -7.36 -9.48
C ARG A 22 -15.55 -7.49 -10.50
N ASN A 23 -16.65 -8.11 -10.10
CA ASN A 23 -17.79 -8.33 -11.01
C ASN A 23 -18.38 -7.01 -11.51
N ASP A 24 -18.51 -6.02 -10.62
CA ASP A 24 -19.06 -4.70 -10.96
C ASP A 24 -18.13 -3.97 -11.95
N VAL A 25 -16.82 -3.96 -11.67
CA VAL A 25 -15.82 -3.32 -12.54
C VAL A 25 -15.70 -4.05 -13.89
N GLU A 26 -15.78 -5.39 -13.91
CA GLU A 26 -15.78 -6.15 -15.16
C GLU A 26 -17.00 -5.84 -16.02
N ALA A 27 -18.18 -5.67 -15.41
CA ALA A 27 -19.40 -5.32 -16.13
C ALA A 27 -19.34 -3.88 -16.66
N GLU A 28 -18.92 -2.93 -15.83
CA GLU A 28 -18.77 -1.52 -16.19
C GLU A 28 -17.75 -1.33 -17.32
N LEU A 29 -16.57 -1.94 -17.19
CA LEU A 29 -15.51 -1.80 -18.19
C LEU A 29 -15.88 -2.47 -19.50
N ARG A 30 -16.62 -3.59 -19.45
CA ARG A 30 -17.14 -4.25 -20.66
C ARG A 30 -18.15 -3.39 -21.40
N ALA A 31 -19.06 -2.72 -20.67
CA ALA A 31 -20.02 -1.81 -21.26
C ALA A 31 -19.31 -0.60 -21.89
N LEU A 32 -18.42 0.05 -21.15
CA LEU A 32 -17.68 1.22 -21.62
C LEU A 32 -16.84 0.92 -22.88
N ILE A 33 -16.13 -0.21 -22.90
CA ILE A 33 -15.33 -0.60 -24.09
C ILE A 33 -16.24 -0.90 -25.28
N ALA A 34 -17.39 -1.55 -25.06
CA ALA A 34 -18.32 -1.83 -26.14
C ALA A 34 -18.88 -0.53 -26.74
N ASP A 35 -19.31 0.41 -25.90
CA ASP A 35 -19.88 1.69 -26.33
C ASP A 35 -18.85 2.51 -27.14
N GLU A 36 -17.59 2.56 -26.71
CA GLU A 36 -16.53 3.30 -27.43
C GLU A 36 -16.14 2.62 -28.76
N ILE A 37 -16.13 1.28 -28.81
CA ILE A 37 -15.91 0.55 -30.07
C ILE A 37 -17.05 0.81 -31.05
N ASP A 38 -18.30 0.72 -30.59
CA ASP A 38 -19.47 0.94 -31.44
C ASP A 38 -19.49 2.36 -32.01
N ALA A 39 -19.13 3.38 -31.21
CA ALA A 39 -19.00 4.76 -31.68
C ALA A 39 -17.96 4.92 -32.81
N ARG A 40 -16.85 4.16 -32.78
CA ARG A 40 -15.82 4.18 -33.82
C ARG A 40 -16.22 3.39 -35.07
N LEU A 41 -16.94 2.30 -34.88
CA LEU A 41 -17.55 1.56 -35.99
C LEU A 41 -18.54 2.44 -36.76
N GLU A 42 -19.37 3.22 -36.05
CA GLU A 42 -20.28 4.19 -36.66
C GLU A 42 -19.54 5.32 -37.38
N ALA A 43 -18.36 5.71 -36.89
CA ALA A 43 -17.46 6.65 -37.57
C ALA A 43 -16.76 6.05 -38.81
N GLY A 44 -16.97 4.77 -39.11
CA GLY A 44 -16.46 4.08 -40.29
C GLY A 44 -15.07 3.45 -40.10
N GLU A 45 -14.57 3.33 -38.87
CA GLU A 45 -13.32 2.63 -38.60
C GLU A 45 -13.48 1.10 -38.70
N PRO A 46 -12.46 0.37 -39.17
CA PRO A 46 -12.46 -1.08 -39.11
C PRO A 46 -12.43 -1.59 -37.66
N GLU A 47 -13.22 -2.62 -37.35
CA GLU A 47 -13.39 -3.18 -35.99
C GLU A 47 -12.06 -3.47 -35.26
N ALA A 48 -11.08 -4.02 -35.96
CA ALA A 48 -9.76 -4.31 -35.38
C ALA A 48 -8.89 -3.07 -35.12
N GLU A 49 -9.13 -1.96 -35.82
CA GLU A 49 -8.49 -0.65 -35.59
C GLU A 49 -9.16 0.03 -34.39
N ALA A 50 -10.50 0.06 -34.38
CA ALA A 50 -11.32 0.61 -33.32
C ALA A 50 -10.99 -0.03 -31.96
N GLU A 51 -10.97 -1.36 -31.86
CA GLU A 51 -10.62 -2.06 -30.61
C GLU A 51 -9.21 -1.67 -30.12
N ARG A 52 -8.21 -1.67 -31.01
CA ARG A 52 -6.82 -1.32 -30.64
C ARG A 52 -6.71 0.13 -30.21
N ALA A 53 -7.46 1.04 -30.83
CA ALA A 53 -7.48 2.45 -30.44
C ALA A 53 -8.09 2.62 -29.04
N VAL A 54 -9.23 1.97 -28.76
CA VAL A 54 -9.91 2.05 -27.45
C VAL A 54 -9.01 1.52 -26.33
N LEU A 55 -8.43 0.33 -26.52
CA LEU A 55 -7.55 -0.26 -25.50
C LEU A 55 -6.27 0.58 -25.29
N ARG A 56 -5.80 1.29 -26.33
CA ARG A 56 -4.63 2.17 -26.23
C ARG A 56 -4.93 3.45 -25.46
N GLU A 57 -6.10 4.03 -25.66
CA GLU A 57 -6.56 5.22 -24.91
C GLU A 57 -6.83 4.92 -23.44
N LEU A 58 -7.39 3.75 -23.16
CA LEU A 58 -7.58 3.27 -21.78
C LEU A 58 -6.23 3.06 -21.06
N GLY A 59 -5.16 2.82 -21.81
CA GLY A 59 -3.79 2.76 -21.30
C GLY A 59 -3.46 1.45 -20.60
N GLU A 60 -2.42 1.46 -19.76
CA GLU A 60 -1.98 0.24 -19.08
C GLU A 60 -3.05 -0.23 -18.06
N PRO A 61 -3.44 -1.52 -18.08
CA PRO A 61 -4.48 -2.03 -17.17
C PRO A 61 -4.10 -1.93 -15.68
N GLY A 62 -2.81 -1.75 -15.36
CA GLY A 62 -2.35 -1.43 -14.01
C GLY A 62 -2.81 -0.04 -13.56
N VAL A 63 -2.56 0.98 -14.37
CA VAL A 63 -2.93 2.38 -14.10
C VAL A 63 -4.45 2.55 -14.09
N LEU A 64 -5.17 1.86 -14.98
CA LEU A 64 -6.63 1.91 -15.00
C LEU A 64 -7.27 1.29 -13.74
N ALA A 65 -6.67 0.22 -13.20
CA ALA A 65 -7.16 -0.40 -11.97
C ALA A 65 -7.07 0.53 -10.74
N GLU A 66 -6.13 1.46 -10.72
CA GLU A 66 -6.01 2.46 -9.65
C GLU A 66 -7.20 3.42 -9.61
N ARG A 67 -7.79 3.75 -10.77
CA ARG A 67 -9.00 4.59 -10.86
C ARG A 67 -10.23 3.91 -10.27
N TYR A 68 -10.34 2.58 -10.43
CA TYR A 68 -11.41 1.77 -9.82
C TYR A 68 -11.13 1.40 -8.35
N SER A 69 -9.90 1.67 -7.89
CA SER A 69 -9.51 1.51 -6.50
C SER A 69 -8.82 2.76 -5.93
N PRO A 70 -9.50 3.93 -5.87
CA PRO A 70 -8.92 5.16 -5.31
C PRO A 70 -8.61 5.08 -3.80
N GLY A 71 -8.84 3.91 -3.18
CA GLY A 71 -8.60 3.61 -1.79
C GLY A 71 -7.92 2.26 -1.55
N SER A 72 -7.30 1.62 -2.55
CA SER A 72 -6.32 0.53 -2.29
C SER A 72 -5.00 1.06 -1.73
N ARG A 73 -5.04 2.19 -1.01
CA ARG A 73 -4.16 2.46 0.12
C ARG A 73 -4.55 1.49 1.24
N VAL A 74 -4.25 0.21 1.05
CA VAL A 74 -4.19 -0.70 2.19
C VAL A 74 -3.07 -0.14 3.07
N LEU A 75 -3.45 0.52 4.17
CA LEU A 75 -2.56 1.26 5.09
C LEU A 75 -1.44 0.42 5.72
N LEU A 76 -1.42 -0.89 5.48
CA LEU A 76 -0.17 -1.64 5.45
C LEU A 76 -0.29 -2.66 4.31
N SER A 77 0.43 -2.43 3.22
CA SER A 77 0.64 -3.50 2.25
C SER A 77 1.17 -4.72 3.01
N ARG A 78 0.65 -5.91 2.72
CA ARG A 78 0.85 -7.16 3.49
C ARG A 78 2.33 -7.47 3.82
N HIS A 79 3.26 -6.90 3.06
CA HIS A 79 4.70 -6.97 3.28
C HIS A 79 5.18 -6.06 4.44
N VAL A 80 4.64 -4.85 4.55
CA VAL A 80 4.94 -3.85 5.60
C VAL A 80 4.42 -4.32 6.96
N PHE A 81 3.22 -4.89 7.02
CA PHE A 81 2.67 -5.43 8.27
C PHE A 81 3.52 -6.59 8.81
N ARG A 82 4.03 -7.44 7.91
CA ARG A 82 4.88 -8.57 8.30
C ARG A 82 6.27 -8.11 8.76
N ALA A 83 6.81 -7.05 8.17
CA ALA A 83 8.03 -6.41 8.64
C ALA A 83 7.81 -5.71 10.00
N TRP A 84 6.73 -4.93 10.15
CA TRP A 84 6.35 -4.27 11.40
C TRP A 84 6.13 -5.27 12.55
N ALA A 85 5.36 -6.33 12.33
CA ALA A 85 5.12 -7.36 13.33
C ALA A 85 6.40 -8.12 13.71
N ARG A 86 7.31 -8.33 12.75
CA ARG A 86 8.62 -8.92 13.02
C ARG A 86 9.48 -7.97 13.84
N THR A 87 9.60 -6.70 13.46
CA THR A 87 10.35 -5.70 14.23
C THR A 87 9.78 -5.53 15.64
N CYS A 88 8.46 -5.44 15.78
CA CYS A 88 7.80 -5.33 17.08
C CYS A 88 8.06 -6.58 17.94
N GLY A 89 7.95 -7.77 17.34
CA GLY A 89 8.26 -9.04 18.01
C GLY A 89 9.72 -9.15 18.45
N TRP A 90 10.67 -8.83 17.58
CA TRP A 90 12.11 -8.87 17.90
C TRP A 90 12.50 -7.81 18.94
N SER A 91 11.97 -6.59 18.82
CA SER A 91 12.18 -5.53 19.81
C SER A 91 11.63 -5.92 21.18
N CYS A 92 10.41 -6.44 21.26
CA CYS A 92 9.87 -6.93 22.54
C CYS A 92 10.67 -8.11 23.09
N ALA A 93 11.10 -9.04 22.23
CA ALA A 93 11.86 -10.22 22.63
C ALA A 93 13.28 -9.89 23.14
N ILE A 94 13.89 -8.80 22.67
CA ILE A 94 15.24 -8.38 23.10
C ILE A 94 15.18 -7.35 24.23
N VAL A 95 14.37 -6.31 24.10
CA VAL A 95 14.38 -5.16 25.03
C VAL A 95 13.79 -5.54 26.38
N LEU A 96 12.68 -6.28 26.42
CA LEU A 96 12.03 -6.63 27.69
C LEU A 96 12.89 -7.49 28.63
N PRO A 97 13.55 -8.58 28.18
CA PRO A 97 14.41 -9.35 29.08
C PRO A 97 15.64 -8.57 29.51
N ILE A 98 16.22 -7.71 28.65
CA ILE A 98 17.35 -6.85 29.03
C ILE A 98 16.93 -5.86 30.12
N VAL A 99 15.82 -5.15 29.92
CA VAL A 99 15.30 -4.20 30.91
C VAL A 99 15.00 -4.90 32.24
N TYR A 100 14.35 -6.06 32.19
CA TYR A 100 14.07 -6.85 33.40
C TYR A 100 15.36 -7.28 34.11
N ALA A 101 16.35 -7.80 33.37
CA ALA A 101 17.63 -8.22 33.92
C ALA A 101 18.38 -7.06 34.59
N VAL A 102 18.42 -5.89 33.93
CA VAL A 102 19.03 -4.68 34.50
C VAL A 102 18.34 -4.28 35.80
N LEU A 103 17.01 -4.26 35.83
CA LEU A 103 16.25 -3.89 37.03
C LEU A 103 16.46 -4.87 38.18
N VAL A 104 16.58 -6.17 37.89
CA VAL A 104 16.91 -7.20 38.88
C VAL A 104 18.31 -6.97 39.44
N VAL A 105 19.32 -6.78 38.58
CA VAL A 105 20.72 -6.53 38.98
C VAL A 105 20.83 -5.29 39.87
N VAL A 106 20.20 -4.17 39.46
CA VAL A 106 20.20 -2.93 40.24
C VAL A 106 19.64 -3.17 41.64
N ARG A 107 18.53 -3.91 41.76
CA ARG A 107 17.92 -4.20 43.07
C ARG A 107 18.72 -5.19 43.91
N THR A 108 19.39 -6.16 43.28
CA THR A 108 20.30 -7.07 43.98
C THR A 108 21.48 -6.30 44.59
N VAL A 109 22.03 -5.32 43.87
CA VAL A 109 23.12 -4.46 44.38
C VAL A 109 22.63 -3.52 45.49
N SER A 110 21.38 -3.05 45.41
CA SER A 110 20.76 -2.23 46.47
C SER A 110 20.47 -2.98 47.78
N GLY A 111 20.57 -4.32 47.80
CA GLY A 111 20.31 -5.12 48.99
C GLY A 111 18.82 -5.24 49.35
N ASP A 112 17.93 -5.10 48.37
CA ASP A 112 16.49 -5.22 48.58
C ASP A 112 16.09 -6.64 49.02
N ASN A 113 14.95 -6.75 49.70
CA ASN A 113 14.36 -8.04 50.08
C ASN A 113 14.18 -8.96 48.84
N PRO A 114 14.34 -10.29 48.97
CA PRO A 114 14.27 -11.22 47.84
C PRO A 114 12.91 -11.17 47.10
N GLY A 115 11.81 -10.90 47.81
CA GLY A 115 10.52 -10.65 47.16
C GLY A 115 10.48 -9.33 46.37
N ALA A 116 11.09 -8.27 46.90
CA ALA A 116 11.15 -6.97 46.23
C ALA A 116 11.97 -7.01 44.93
N ILE A 117 13.04 -7.82 44.89
CA ILE A 117 13.88 -8.02 43.70
C ILE A 117 13.08 -8.61 42.53
N VAL A 118 12.01 -9.37 42.78
CA VAL A 118 11.22 -10.05 41.72
C VAL A 118 9.89 -9.34 41.42
N PHE A 119 9.17 -8.88 42.44
CA PHE A 119 7.81 -8.33 42.26
C PHE A 119 7.79 -6.88 41.75
N LEU A 120 8.67 -6.01 42.25
CA LEU A 120 8.72 -4.61 41.80
C LEU A 120 9.19 -4.42 40.34
N PRO A 121 10.19 -5.16 39.81
CA PRO A 121 10.63 -4.99 38.43
C PRO A 121 9.58 -5.45 37.43
N LEU A 122 8.71 -6.39 37.81
CA LEU A 122 7.65 -6.89 36.94
C LEU A 122 6.71 -5.76 36.51
N GLY A 123 6.23 -4.95 37.48
CA GLY A 123 5.36 -3.82 37.20
C GLY A 123 6.01 -2.77 36.29
N THR A 124 7.26 -2.39 36.60
CA THR A 124 8.00 -1.42 35.77
C THR A 124 8.28 -1.96 34.37
N THR A 125 8.55 -3.26 34.22
CA THR A 125 8.80 -3.88 32.91
C THR A 125 7.55 -3.86 32.04
N ILE A 126 6.36 -4.10 32.63
CA ILE A 126 5.08 -3.99 31.91
C ILE A 126 4.83 -2.55 31.45
N THR A 127 5.10 -1.55 32.30
CA THR A 127 4.98 -0.14 31.92
C THR A 127 5.94 0.24 30.79
N VAL A 128 7.20 -0.20 30.87
CA VAL A 128 8.18 0.02 29.80
C VAL A 128 7.75 -0.68 28.51
N ALA A 129 7.19 -1.88 28.58
CA ALA A 129 6.64 -2.58 27.42
C ALA A 129 5.54 -1.77 26.73
N MET A 130 4.63 -1.18 27.50
CA MET A 130 3.57 -0.33 26.97
C MET A 130 4.15 0.90 26.26
N TYR A 131 5.09 1.61 26.89
CA TYR A 131 5.75 2.76 26.25
C TYR A 131 6.53 2.36 24.99
N LEU A 132 7.21 1.21 25.01
CA LEU A 132 7.94 0.68 23.88
C LEU A 132 7.01 0.41 22.69
N LEU A 133 5.86 -0.23 22.94
CA LEU A 133 4.86 -0.49 21.89
C LEU A 133 4.33 0.80 21.27
N VAL A 134 4.03 1.81 22.11
CA VAL A 134 3.58 3.13 21.64
C VAL A 134 4.67 3.82 20.83
N ALA A 135 5.92 3.81 21.30
CA ALA A 135 7.04 4.44 20.60
C ALA A 135 7.34 3.77 19.25
N ILE A 136 7.33 2.44 19.18
CA ILE A 136 7.50 1.69 17.93
C ILE A 136 6.37 2.01 16.95
N THR A 137 5.13 2.02 17.43
CA THR A 137 3.95 2.36 16.61
C THR A 137 4.03 3.79 16.09
N ALA A 138 4.40 4.74 16.94
CA ALA A 138 4.57 6.14 16.57
C ALA A 138 5.71 6.34 15.55
N LEU A 139 6.87 5.70 15.75
CA LEU A 139 7.98 5.75 14.80
C LEU A 139 7.54 5.28 13.42
N PHE A 140 6.81 4.16 13.36
CA PHE A 140 6.31 3.61 12.11
C PHE A 140 5.29 4.54 11.44
N ALA A 141 4.38 5.11 12.22
CA ALA A 141 3.41 6.09 11.74
C ALA A 141 4.08 7.37 11.21
N VAL A 142 5.20 7.78 11.79
CA VAL A 142 5.98 8.93 11.32
C VAL A 142 6.67 8.61 9.99
N VAL A 143 7.34 7.45 9.89
CA VAL A 143 8.00 7.01 8.63
C VAL A 143 6.99 6.94 7.48
N ASP A 144 5.86 6.26 7.68
CA ASP A 144 4.80 6.15 6.67
C ASP A 144 4.27 7.53 6.21
N ARG A 145 4.16 8.47 7.16
CA ARG A 145 3.72 9.83 6.86
C ARG A 145 4.77 10.67 6.13
N HIS A 146 6.05 10.34 6.23
CA HIS A 146 7.12 11.00 5.46
C HIS A 146 7.20 10.45 4.03
N ASP A 147 7.07 9.13 3.85
CA ASP A 147 7.04 8.51 2.52
C ASP A 147 5.84 9.01 1.71
N ALA A 148 4.68 9.19 2.35
CA ALA A 148 3.50 9.79 1.73
C ALA A 148 3.71 11.25 1.27
N ARG A 149 4.59 12.01 1.93
CA ARG A 149 4.90 13.41 1.57
C ARG A 149 5.93 13.50 0.43
N LEU A 150 6.89 12.58 0.38
CA LEU A 150 7.89 12.52 -0.69
C LEU A 150 7.27 12.08 -2.03
N GLY A 151 6.31 11.15 -2.00
CA GLY A 151 5.55 10.76 -3.19
C GLY A 151 4.66 11.86 -3.78
N SER A 152 4.15 12.78 -2.95
CA SER A 152 3.38 13.94 -3.43
C SER A 152 4.25 15.07 -4.01
N GLY A 153 5.55 15.11 -3.70
CA GLY A 153 6.48 16.14 -4.21
C GLY A 153 7.12 15.79 -5.56
N LEU A 154 7.22 14.50 -5.90
CA LEU A 154 7.79 14.03 -7.18
C LEU A 154 6.75 13.88 -8.30
N GLY A 155 5.47 14.12 -8.02
CA GLY A 155 4.38 14.08 -9.01
C GLY A 155 4.13 15.42 -9.73
N ASP A 156 4.76 16.49 -9.27
CA ASP A 156 4.60 17.87 -9.76
C ASP A 156 5.88 18.42 -10.41
N ASP A 157 6.74 17.54 -10.91
CA ASP A 157 7.84 17.88 -11.82
C ASP A 157 7.76 16.96 -13.05
N ARG A 158 6.61 16.98 -13.73
CA ARG A 158 6.62 16.64 -15.16
C ARG A 158 7.15 17.87 -15.88
N PRO A 159 8.33 17.82 -16.54
CA PRO A 159 8.66 18.79 -17.58
C PRO A 159 7.68 18.56 -18.73
N GLY A 160 6.52 19.20 -18.62
CA GLY A 160 5.69 19.49 -19.76
C GLY A 160 6.41 20.51 -20.62
N ASP A 161 6.38 20.28 -21.92
CA ASP A 161 6.74 21.20 -23.00
C ASP A 161 8.23 21.24 -23.42
N LEU A 162 8.58 20.38 -24.39
CA LEU A 162 9.51 20.70 -25.47
C LEU A 162 9.02 20.15 -26.83
N THR A 163 7.71 20.03 -27.04
CA THR A 163 7.17 19.66 -28.35
C THR A 163 6.31 20.79 -28.89
N GLY A 164 6.95 21.78 -29.49
CA GLY A 164 6.31 22.58 -30.54
C GLY A 164 6.72 24.04 -30.63
N ARG A 165 7.80 24.33 -31.38
CA ARG A 165 8.10 25.56 -32.14
C ARG A 165 9.63 25.62 -32.35
N GLU A 166 10.24 25.80 -33.51
CA GLU A 166 9.85 26.13 -34.88
C GLU A 166 10.87 25.50 -35.83
N ARG A 167 10.44 25.03 -37.01
CA ARG A 167 11.33 24.91 -38.18
C ARG A 167 10.75 25.82 -39.27
N PRO A 168 11.48 26.83 -39.75
CA PRO A 168 11.25 27.36 -41.09
C PRO A 168 11.81 26.39 -42.15
#